data_AF-A0A6L5F1N4-F1
#
_entry.id   AF-A0A6L5F1N4-F1
#
_cell.length_a   1.000
_cell.length_b   1.000
_cell.length_c   1.000
_cell.angle_alpha   90.00
_cell.angle_beta   90.00
_cell.angle_gamma   90.00
#
_symmetry.space_group_name_H-M   'P 1'
#
loop_
_entity.id
_entity.type
_entity.pdbx_description
1 polymer ?
#
loop_
_entity_poly.entity_id
_entity_poly.type
_entity_poly.pdbx_seq_one_letter_code
_entity_poly.pdbx_strand_id
1 'polypeptide(L)'
;MDVIKQINDEKAPNTYGTVGQLKSGHYSLECDWTAWLWSHGGSVFDADGRCVVDDDQGLAALEYLTQLKKYMPPGATSWDWDGEANAFAQGKGGIYTSWGEFFPLYNTPEKSKVVKKVYPAEPPEEESLRPPDDAGFEEKPGIAHQGGSVYAMSAYSKKKDALWVFL
;
A
#
# COMPACT_ATOMS: atom_id res chain seq x y z
N MET A 1 8.54 -8.97 -10.53
CA MET A 1 7.67 -10.06 -9.99
C MET A 1 8.40 -11.38 -9.69
N ASP A 2 9.61 -11.65 -10.21
CA ASP A 2 10.25 -12.96 -10.09
C ASP A 2 10.54 -13.43 -8.66
N VAL A 3 10.99 -12.53 -7.78
CA VAL A 3 11.21 -12.83 -6.36
C VAL A 3 9.92 -13.31 -5.68
N ILE A 4 8.79 -12.67 -5.97
CA ILE A 4 7.48 -13.04 -5.43
C ILE A 4 7.07 -14.43 -5.90
N LYS A 5 7.28 -14.74 -7.18
CA LYS A 5 7.01 -16.07 -7.74
C LYS A 5 7.86 -17.14 -7.05
N GLN A 6 9.16 -16.90 -6.93
CA GLN A 6 10.09 -17.84 -6.30
C GLN A 6 9.70 -18.13 -4.84
N ILE A 7 9.42 -17.10 -4.05
CA ILE A 7 8.97 -17.27 -2.66
C ILE A 7 7.68 -18.09 -2.62
N ASN A 8 6.73 -17.77 -3.49
CA ASN A 8 5.45 -18.46 -3.53
C ASN A 8 5.60 -19.94 -3.89
N ASP A 9 6.37 -20.25 -4.93
CA ASP A 9 6.61 -21.62 -5.39
C ASP A 9 7.30 -22.47 -4.31
N GLU A 10 8.18 -21.87 -3.50
CA GLU A 10 8.89 -22.56 -2.43
C GLU A 10 8.09 -22.70 -1.12
N LYS A 11 7.21 -21.74 -0.80
CA LYS A 11 6.65 -21.59 0.56
C LYS A 11 5.13 -21.70 0.64
N ALA A 12 4.41 -21.59 -0.47
CA ALA A 12 2.96 -21.73 -0.46
C ALA A 12 2.55 -23.17 -0.03
N PRO A 13 1.44 -23.34 0.69
CA PRO A 13 0.46 -22.32 1.12
C PRO A 13 0.77 -21.71 2.51
N ASN A 14 1.93 -22.00 3.10
CA ASN A 14 2.25 -21.53 4.46
C ASN A 14 2.61 -20.04 4.47
N THR A 15 3.44 -19.64 3.50
CA THR A 15 3.83 -18.26 3.21
C THR A 15 3.69 -18.04 1.72
N TYR A 16 3.01 -16.98 1.33
CA TYR A 16 2.82 -16.60 -0.07
C TYR A 16 3.91 -15.61 -0.49
N GLY A 17 4.05 -15.40 -1.80
CA GLY A 17 5.03 -14.48 -2.35
C GLY A 17 4.89 -13.07 -1.75
N THR A 18 3.64 -12.60 -1.65
CA THR A 18 3.31 -11.30 -1.08
C THR A 18 1.98 -11.31 -0.33
N VAL A 19 1.59 -10.19 0.28
CA VAL A 19 0.27 -9.92 0.85
C VAL A 19 -0.27 -8.62 0.26
N GLY A 20 -1.55 -8.33 0.47
CA GLY A 20 -2.21 -7.12 -0.02
C GLY A 20 -3.40 -6.74 0.85
N GLN A 21 -3.77 -5.46 0.83
CA GLN A 21 -4.88 -4.85 1.58
C GLN A 21 -6.09 -4.60 0.65
N LEU A 22 -6.60 -5.68 0.05
CA LEU A 22 -7.52 -5.66 -1.09
C LEU A 22 -9.03 -5.66 -0.71
N LYS A 23 -9.38 -5.15 0.47
CA LYS A 23 -10.77 -5.09 0.95
C LYS A 23 -11.60 -4.11 0.13
N SER A 24 -12.56 -4.64 -0.63
CA SER A 24 -13.51 -3.83 -1.40
C SER A 24 -14.29 -2.86 -0.50
N GLY A 25 -14.43 -1.61 -0.97
CA GLY A 25 -15.13 -0.53 -0.26
C GLY A 25 -14.34 0.10 0.88
N HIS A 26 -13.08 -0.32 1.09
CA HIS A 26 -12.16 0.29 2.04
C HIS A 26 -11.06 1.06 1.30
N TYR A 27 -10.61 2.19 1.87
CA TYR A 27 -9.61 3.07 1.24
C TYR A 27 -8.27 2.36 0.99
N SER A 28 -7.91 1.37 1.81
CA SER A 28 -6.67 0.59 1.62
C SER A 28 -6.53 -0.08 0.25
N LEU A 29 -7.63 -0.47 -0.39
CA LEU A 29 -7.57 -1.04 -1.74
C LEU A 29 -7.15 0.02 -2.77
N GLU A 30 -7.59 1.28 -2.58
CA GLU A 30 -7.12 2.39 -3.40
C GLU A 30 -5.61 2.57 -3.22
N CYS A 31 -5.10 2.50 -1.99
CA CYS A 31 -3.68 2.66 -1.72
C CYS A 31 -2.81 1.58 -2.37
N ASP A 32 -3.24 0.31 -2.32
CA ASP A 32 -2.54 -0.77 -3.01
C ASP A 32 -2.52 -0.55 -4.52
N TRP A 33 -3.65 -0.12 -5.09
CA TRP A 33 -3.75 0.09 -6.52
C TRP A 33 -2.98 1.33 -6.99
N THR A 34 -3.03 2.45 -6.27
CA THR A 34 -2.34 3.69 -6.67
C THR A 34 -0.82 3.57 -6.59
N ALA A 35 -0.28 2.79 -5.65
CA ALA A 35 1.14 2.43 -5.65
C ALA A 35 1.56 1.81 -7.00
N TRP A 36 0.75 0.89 -7.53
CA TRP A 36 1.01 0.29 -8.85
C TRP A 36 0.68 1.24 -10.01
N LEU A 37 -0.38 2.04 -9.92
CA LEU A 37 -0.72 3.06 -10.91
C LEU A 37 0.47 3.99 -11.16
N TRP A 38 1.00 4.58 -10.10
CA TRP A 38 2.10 5.53 -10.20
C TRP A 38 3.37 4.89 -10.71
N SER A 39 3.70 3.69 -10.23
CA SER A 39 4.90 2.97 -10.67
C SER A 39 4.87 2.53 -12.14
N HIS A 40 3.71 2.56 -12.81
CA HIS A 40 3.57 2.26 -14.23
C HIS A 40 3.37 3.51 -15.10
N GLY A 41 3.59 4.71 -14.55
CA GLY A 41 3.47 5.97 -15.29
C GLY A 41 2.04 6.50 -15.37
N GLY A 42 1.11 5.95 -14.60
CA GLY A 42 -0.24 6.46 -14.47
C GLY A 42 -0.36 7.60 -13.45
N SER A 43 -1.51 8.27 -13.47
CA SER A 43 -1.97 9.20 -12.44
C SER A 43 -3.48 9.10 -12.30
N VAL A 44 -4.03 9.60 -11.19
CA VAL A 44 -5.48 9.65 -11.00
C VAL A 44 -6.07 10.70 -11.92
N PHE A 45 -5.43 11.86 -12.00
CA PHE A 45 -5.87 12.96 -12.87
C PHE A 45 -4.77 13.44 -13.81
N ASP A 46 -5.15 13.93 -14.99
CA ASP A 46 -4.26 14.68 -15.89
C ASP A 46 -4.16 16.16 -15.50
N ALA A 47 -3.27 16.91 -16.17
CA ALA A 47 -3.10 18.35 -15.97
C ALA A 47 -4.37 19.19 -16.22
N ASP A 48 -5.33 18.66 -16.98
CA ASP A 48 -6.64 19.30 -17.22
C ASP A 48 -7.67 18.97 -16.11
N GLY A 49 -7.29 18.16 -15.13
CA GLY A 49 -8.14 17.70 -14.03
C GLY A 49 -9.14 16.61 -14.43
N ARG A 50 -8.95 15.94 -15.57
CA ARG A 50 -9.75 14.77 -15.97
C ARG A 50 -9.22 13.53 -15.29
N CYS A 51 -10.12 12.64 -14.89
CA CYS A 51 -9.75 11.32 -14.39
C CYS A 51 -9.20 10.48 -15.56
N VAL A 52 -7.99 9.93 -15.42
CA VAL A 52 -7.26 9.21 -16.48
C VAL A 52 -6.77 7.82 -16.04
N VAL A 53 -7.42 7.26 -15.02
CA VAL A 53 -7.09 5.95 -14.45
C VAL A 53 -7.28 4.77 -15.40
N ASP A 54 -7.96 4.99 -16.53
CA ASP A 54 -8.28 4.01 -17.56
C ASP A 54 -7.45 4.18 -18.85
N ASP A 55 -6.39 5.00 -18.81
CA ASP A 55 -5.40 5.06 -19.89
C ASP A 55 -4.54 3.78 -19.96
N ASP A 56 -3.68 3.69 -20.98
CA ASP A 56 -2.82 2.51 -21.20
C ASP A 56 -1.98 2.16 -19.94
N GLN A 57 -1.57 3.16 -19.16
CA GLN A 57 -0.74 2.97 -17.98
C GLN A 57 -1.55 2.54 -16.77
N GLY A 58 -2.75 3.09 -16.59
CA GLY A 58 -3.71 2.64 -15.60
C GLY A 58 -4.15 1.19 -15.83
N LEU A 59 -4.38 0.81 -17.08
CA LEU A 59 -4.69 -0.58 -17.45
C LEU A 59 -3.49 -1.51 -17.19
N ALA A 60 -2.26 -1.08 -17.53
CA ALA A 60 -1.05 -1.85 -17.25
C ALA A 60 -0.85 -2.08 -15.74
N ALA A 61 -1.04 -1.05 -14.92
CA ALA A 61 -0.97 -1.15 -13.47
C ALA A 61 -2.03 -2.09 -12.87
N LEU A 62 -3.27 -2.02 -13.36
CA LEU A 62 -4.36 -2.89 -12.91
C LEU A 62 -4.09 -4.36 -13.28
N GLU A 63 -3.56 -4.61 -14.47
CA GLU A 63 -3.14 -5.95 -14.89
C GLU A 63 -2.02 -6.45 -13.97
N TYR A 64 -1.02 -5.61 -13.66
CA TYR A 64 0.06 -5.99 -12.74
C TYR A 64 -0.47 -6.36 -11.35
N LEU A 65 -1.34 -5.54 -10.73
CA LEU A 65 -1.97 -5.87 -9.44
C LEU A 65 -2.79 -7.17 -9.52
N THR A 66 -3.49 -7.40 -10.63
CA THR A 66 -4.27 -8.62 -10.85
C THR A 66 -3.37 -9.87 -10.96
N GLN A 67 -2.20 -9.75 -11.58
CA GLN A 67 -1.20 -10.82 -11.60
C GLN A 67 -0.59 -11.03 -10.22
N LEU A 68 -0.26 -9.95 -9.50
CA LEU A 68 0.31 -9.97 -8.15
C LEU A 68 -0.60 -10.70 -7.16
N LYS A 69 -1.90 -10.45 -7.25
CA LYS A 69 -2.95 -11.09 -6.43
C LYS A 69 -2.89 -12.63 -6.48
N LYS A 70 -2.42 -13.24 -7.57
CA LYS A 70 -2.26 -14.70 -7.69
C LYS A 70 -1.24 -15.27 -6.70
N TYR A 71 -0.35 -14.42 -6.19
CA TYR A 71 0.70 -14.76 -5.22
C TYR A 71 0.42 -14.19 -3.82
N MET A 72 -0.85 -13.86 -3.55
CA MET A 72 -1.34 -13.44 -2.24
C MET A 72 -2.17 -14.56 -1.59
N PRO A 73 -2.29 -14.58 -0.25
CA PRO A 73 -3.21 -15.49 0.40
C PRO A 73 -4.67 -15.25 -0.08
N PRO A 74 -5.51 -16.30 -0.17
CA PRO A 74 -6.90 -16.15 -0.60
C PRO A 74 -7.72 -15.15 0.23
N GLY A 75 -7.33 -14.91 1.48
CA GLY A 75 -7.99 -13.96 2.39
C GLY A 75 -7.71 -12.49 2.09
N ALA A 76 -6.76 -12.15 1.21
CA ALA A 76 -6.32 -10.77 0.96
C ALA A 76 -7.46 -9.82 0.55
N THR A 77 -8.49 -10.32 -0.15
CA THR A 77 -9.66 -9.52 -0.55
C THR A 77 -10.58 -9.13 0.60
N SER A 78 -10.28 -9.57 1.82
CA SER A 78 -11.01 -9.22 3.05
C SER A 78 -10.20 -8.34 3.99
N TRP A 79 -8.94 -8.04 3.66
CA TRP A 79 -8.00 -7.35 4.54
C TRP A 79 -7.88 -5.87 4.16
N ASP A 80 -8.01 -5.01 5.16
CA ASP A 80 -7.48 -3.65 5.12
C ASP A 80 -6.01 -3.64 5.59
N TRP A 81 -5.42 -2.46 5.77
CA TRP A 81 -4.05 -2.28 6.26
C TRP A 81 -3.74 -3.10 7.53
N ASP A 82 -4.66 -3.13 8.49
CA ASP A 82 -4.48 -3.90 9.73
C ASP A 82 -4.52 -5.41 9.45
N GLY A 83 -5.47 -5.86 8.61
CA GLY A 83 -5.58 -7.26 8.22
C GLY A 83 -4.33 -7.77 7.49
N GLU A 84 -3.81 -6.97 6.56
CA GLU A 84 -2.59 -7.25 5.81
C GLU A 84 -1.38 -7.35 6.75
N ALA A 85 -1.18 -6.33 7.59
CA ALA A 85 -0.06 -6.29 8.53
C ALA A 85 -0.11 -7.47 9.52
N ASN A 86 -1.28 -7.81 10.03
CA ASN A 86 -1.44 -8.99 10.89
C ASN A 86 -1.14 -10.28 10.14
N ALA A 87 -1.57 -10.42 8.88
CA ALA A 87 -1.23 -11.59 8.07
C ALA A 87 0.29 -11.71 7.88
N PHE A 88 0.98 -10.61 7.58
CA PHE A 88 2.43 -10.59 7.49
C PHE A 88 3.11 -10.92 8.83
N ALA A 89 2.61 -10.39 9.95
CA ALA A 89 3.08 -10.71 11.29
C ALA A 89 2.95 -12.21 11.63
N GLN A 90 1.97 -12.90 11.04
CA GLN A 90 1.79 -14.35 11.15
C GLN A 90 2.62 -15.16 10.13
N GLY A 91 3.47 -14.50 9.34
CA GLY A 91 4.34 -15.11 8.34
C GLY A 91 3.65 -15.49 7.04
N LYS A 92 2.55 -14.82 6.66
CA LYS A 92 1.77 -15.15 5.45
C LYS A 92 2.30 -14.56 4.15
N GLY A 93 3.22 -13.60 4.19
CA GLY A 93 3.90 -13.04 3.01
C GLY A 93 5.41 -13.06 3.18
N GLY A 94 6.15 -13.18 2.07
CA GLY A 94 7.61 -13.06 2.07
C GLY A 94 8.10 -11.62 1.88
N ILE A 95 7.49 -10.88 0.96
CA ILE A 95 7.79 -9.46 0.69
C ILE A 95 6.50 -8.72 0.36
N TYR A 96 6.38 -7.44 0.73
CA TYR A 96 5.23 -6.60 0.42
C TYR A 96 5.60 -5.12 0.56
N THR A 97 4.91 -4.25 -0.17
CA THR A 97 5.03 -2.79 -0.08
C THR A 97 3.89 -2.28 0.80
N SER A 98 4.20 -1.75 1.98
CA SER A 98 3.18 -1.34 2.95
C SER A 98 3.75 -0.34 3.96
N TRP A 99 2.98 -0.07 5.01
CA TRP A 99 3.16 1.05 5.91
C TRP A 99 4.27 0.81 6.94
N GLY A 100 5.21 1.76 7.03
CA GLY A 100 6.30 1.72 8.00
C GLY A 100 5.83 1.72 9.46
N GLU A 101 4.61 2.18 9.73
CA GLU A 101 4.04 2.20 11.09
C GLU A 101 3.81 0.81 11.70
N PHE A 102 3.79 -0.25 10.90
CA PHE A 102 3.62 -1.63 11.39
C PHE A 102 4.93 -2.29 11.87
N PHE A 103 6.10 -1.65 11.72
CA PHE A 103 7.36 -2.20 12.23
C PHE A 103 7.36 -2.57 13.73
N PRO A 104 6.72 -1.80 14.63
CA PRO A 104 6.55 -2.19 16.04
C PRO A 104 5.75 -3.48 16.21
N LEU A 105 4.70 -3.71 15.40
CA LEU A 105 3.93 -4.96 15.42
C LEU A 105 4.84 -6.15 15.14
N TYR A 106 5.70 -6.05 14.11
CA TYR A 106 6.58 -7.15 13.70
C TYR A 106 7.63 -7.53 14.74
N ASN A 107 7.96 -6.61 15.64
CA ASN A 107 8.92 -6.82 16.72
C ASN A 107 8.29 -7.14 18.08
N THR A 108 6.97 -7.34 18.15
CA THR A 108 6.25 -7.70 19.39
C THR A 108 6.10 -9.22 19.52
N PRO A 109 6.82 -9.92 20.43
CA PRO A 109 6.83 -11.38 20.52
C PRO A 109 5.47 -12.05 20.73
N GLU A 110 4.56 -11.40 21.45
CA GLU A 110 3.23 -11.92 21.74
C GLU A 110 2.27 -11.80 20.55
N LYS A 111 2.63 -10.97 19.55
CA LYS A 111 1.78 -10.64 18.39
C LYS A 111 2.35 -11.09 17.05
N SER A 112 3.66 -11.38 16.98
CA SER A 112 4.37 -11.63 15.73
C SER A 112 5.19 -12.93 15.75
N LYS A 113 5.09 -13.70 14.67
CA LYS A 113 5.93 -14.88 14.39
C LYS A 113 7.21 -14.53 13.60
N VAL A 114 7.33 -13.27 13.20
CA VAL A 114 8.42 -12.74 12.36
C VAL A 114 9.34 -11.78 13.12
N VAL A 115 9.35 -11.83 14.46
CA VAL A 115 10.26 -11.04 15.30
C VAL A 115 11.72 -11.26 14.87
N LYS A 116 12.44 -10.15 14.65
CA LYS A 116 13.83 -10.11 14.13
C LYS A 116 14.00 -10.76 12.74
N LYS A 117 12.94 -10.86 11.95
CA LYS A 117 12.96 -11.42 10.57
C LYS A 117 12.43 -10.44 9.52
N VAL A 118 12.11 -9.20 9.91
CA VAL A 118 11.59 -8.17 9.02
C VAL A 118 12.58 -7.03 8.96
N TYR A 119 12.92 -6.63 7.74
CA TYR A 119 13.86 -5.55 7.47
C TYR A 119 13.24 -4.60 6.45
N PRO A 120 13.45 -3.28 6.59
CA PRO A 120 13.05 -2.34 5.56
C PRO A 120 13.93 -2.52 4.33
N ALA A 121 13.36 -2.24 3.16
CA ALA A 121 14.05 -2.14 1.90
C ALA A 121 13.55 -0.91 1.16
N GLU A 122 14.31 -0.46 0.18
CA GLU A 122 13.80 0.50 -0.80
C GLU A 122 12.61 -0.14 -1.55
N PRO A 123 11.58 0.64 -1.91
CA PRO A 123 10.53 0.17 -2.78
C PRO A 123 11.12 -0.38 -4.10
N PRO A 124 10.41 -1.30 -4.79
CA PRO A 124 10.87 -1.74 -6.09
C PRO A 124 10.93 -0.56 -7.08
N GLU A 125 11.89 -0.61 -7.98
CA GLU A 125 12.06 0.39 -9.04
C GLU A 125 10.78 0.55 -9.85
N GLU A 126 10.39 1.80 -10.11
CA GLU A 126 9.24 2.12 -10.94
C GLU A 126 9.52 1.84 -12.43
N GLU A 127 8.54 1.28 -13.15
CA GLU A 127 8.61 1.06 -14.59
C GLU A 127 8.69 2.41 -15.34
N SER A 128 7.85 3.36 -14.91
CA SER A 128 7.89 4.75 -15.35
C SER A 128 7.11 5.62 -14.37
N LEU A 129 7.33 6.94 -14.44
CA LEU A 129 6.60 7.93 -13.65
C LEU A 129 6.04 8.99 -14.58
N ARG A 130 4.76 9.33 -14.42
CA ARG A 130 4.20 10.52 -15.06
C ARG A 130 4.85 11.77 -14.44
N PRO A 131 5.30 12.75 -15.23
CA PRO A 131 5.79 14.01 -14.69
C PRO A 131 4.72 14.71 -13.84
N PRO A 132 5.07 15.30 -12.68
CA PRO A 132 4.10 16.04 -11.87
C PRO A 132 3.37 17.16 -12.63
N ASP A 133 4.03 17.79 -13.62
CA ASP A 133 3.43 18.84 -14.46
C ASP A 133 2.34 18.29 -15.41
N ASP A 134 2.32 16.98 -15.67
CA ASP A 134 1.32 16.29 -16.48
C ASP A 134 0.21 15.65 -15.63
N ALA A 135 0.31 15.76 -14.30
CA ALA A 135 -0.64 15.23 -13.34
C ALA A 135 -1.52 16.33 -12.73
N GLY A 136 -2.76 15.98 -12.40
CA GLY A 136 -3.73 16.90 -11.81
C GLY A 136 -3.59 17.03 -10.29
N PHE A 137 -4.13 18.12 -9.74
CA PHE A 137 -4.31 18.29 -8.28
C PHE A 137 -3.03 18.11 -7.42
N GLU A 138 -1.88 18.56 -7.94
CA GLU A 138 -0.57 18.45 -7.26
C GLU A 138 -0.13 17.01 -6.95
N GLU A 139 -0.71 16.04 -7.66
CA GLU A 139 -0.33 14.63 -7.59
C GLU A 139 1.16 14.48 -7.95
N LYS A 140 1.90 13.74 -7.13
CA LYS A 140 3.32 13.44 -7.33
C LYS A 140 3.50 11.93 -7.46
N PRO A 141 3.45 11.39 -8.69
CA PRO A 141 3.57 9.96 -8.92
C PRO A 141 4.85 9.39 -8.28
N GLY A 142 4.69 8.31 -7.52
CA GLY A 142 5.77 7.53 -6.92
C GLY A 142 5.21 6.35 -6.13
N ILE A 143 5.87 5.20 -6.18
CA ILE A 143 5.32 3.94 -5.64
C ILE A 143 5.06 3.96 -4.12
N ALA A 144 5.83 4.76 -3.37
CA ALA A 144 5.73 4.88 -1.92
C ALA A 144 5.42 6.33 -1.50
N HIS A 145 4.46 6.96 -2.18
CA HIS A 145 4.10 8.36 -1.95
C HIS A 145 3.05 8.58 -0.85
N GLN A 146 2.08 7.66 -0.69
CA GLN A 146 0.98 7.83 0.26
C GLN A 146 1.39 7.61 1.72
N GLY A 147 0.75 8.35 2.64
CA GLY A 147 0.83 8.12 4.08
C GLY A 147 0.56 9.36 4.93
N GLY A 148 0.78 9.21 6.24
CA GLY A 148 0.68 10.29 7.22
C GLY A 148 -0.63 10.30 8.00
N SER A 149 -0.56 10.88 9.19
CA SER A 149 -1.71 11.18 10.04
C SER A 149 -1.66 12.64 10.43
N VAL A 150 -2.82 13.29 10.48
CA VAL A 150 -2.93 14.68 10.94
C VAL A 150 -3.83 14.74 12.16
N TYR A 151 -3.49 15.62 13.09
CA TYR A 151 -4.44 16.03 14.10
C TYR A 151 -5.32 17.16 13.55
N ALA A 152 -6.62 17.11 13.86
CA ALA A 152 -7.57 18.13 13.46
C ALA A 152 -8.40 18.62 14.65
N MET A 153 -8.63 19.93 14.73
CA MET A 153 -9.51 20.53 15.72
C MET A 153 -10.94 20.63 15.20
N SER A 154 -11.91 20.12 15.96
CA SER A 154 -13.33 20.32 15.63
C SER A 154 -13.71 21.79 15.73
N ALA A 155 -14.26 22.35 14.65
CA ALA A 155 -14.77 23.72 14.61
C ALA A 155 -15.88 24.00 15.67
N TYR A 156 -16.58 22.94 16.11
CA TYR A 156 -17.67 22.97 17.09
C TYR A 156 -17.21 22.83 18.54
N SER A 157 -15.92 22.59 18.79
CA SER A 157 -15.42 22.47 20.16
C SER A 157 -15.65 23.76 20.94
N LYS A 158 -16.23 23.65 22.14
CA LYS A 158 -16.36 24.76 23.09
C LYS A 158 -15.07 25.01 23.89
N LYS A 159 -14.01 24.23 23.64
CA LYS A 159 -12.75 24.24 24.38
C LYS A 159 -11.56 24.38 23.42
N LYS A 160 -11.61 25.37 22.51
CA LYS A 160 -10.61 25.54 21.44
C LYS A 160 -9.20 25.78 21.99
N ASP A 161 -9.06 26.60 23.03
CA ASP A 161 -7.73 26.87 23.62
C ASP A 161 -7.09 25.61 24.20
N ALA A 162 -7.88 24.76 24.86
CA ALA A 162 -7.38 23.50 25.40
C ALA A 162 -7.00 22.51 24.28
N LEU A 163 -7.77 22.47 23.18
CA LEU A 163 -7.42 21.68 22.02
C LEU A 163 -6.14 22.21 21.36
N TRP A 164 -5.99 23.52 21.24
CA TRP A 164 -4.79 24.14 20.67
C TRP A 164 -3.52 23.85 21.46
N VAL A 165 -3.61 23.79 22.79
CA VAL A 165 -2.46 23.42 23.65
C VAL A 165 -2.08 21.94 23.51
N PHE A 166 -3.05 21.08 23.16
CA PHE A 166 -2.81 19.65 23.00
C PHE A 166 -2.23 19.29 21.63
N LEU A 167 -2.61 20.03 20.58
CA LEU A 167 -2.07 19.92 19.23
C LEU A 167 -0.59 20.37 19.18
#